data_AF-A0A6A4KDI2-F1
#
_entry.id   AF-A0A6A4KDI2-F1
#
_cell.length_a   1.000
_cell.length_b   1.000
_cell.length_c   1.000
_cell.angle_alpha   90.00
_cell.angle_beta   90.00
_cell.angle_gamma   90.00
#
_symmetry.space_group_name_H-M   'P 1'
#
loop_
_entity.id
_entity.type
_entity.pdbx_description
1 polymer ?
#
loop_
_entity_poly.entity_id
_entity_poly.type
_entity_poly.pdbx_seq_one_letter_code
_entity_poly.pdbx_strand_id
1 'polypeptide(L)'
;MLGDTVLLRKEEAQETPGIIVKQINNTLVLLGRTYILTFFYLDFGSNYNYGPAGAAIGSDLLANPDLVATDATISFKTALWFWMTPQSPKPSSHDVITGRWTPSEADSAAGRVPGYGVITNIINGGIECGKGSTTQQEDRIGFYKHYSDILGVGYGDNLDCNNQRPFNA
;
A
#
# COMPACT_ATOMS: atom_id res chain seq x y z
N MET A 1 28.04 -18.08 9.87
CA MET A 1 28.98 -17.09 9.29
C MET A 1 28.30 -16.56 8.04
N LEU A 2 27.58 -15.44 8.14
CA LEU A 2 28.09 -14.07 7.90
C LEU A 2 28.72 -14.01 6.50
N GLY A 3 28.26 -13.23 5.53
CA GLY A 3 27.26 -12.16 5.52
C GLY A 3 27.68 -11.22 4.40
N ASP A 4 26.78 -10.84 3.51
CA ASP A 4 27.02 -9.74 2.58
C ASP A 4 25.86 -8.74 2.69
N THR A 5 26.05 -7.85 3.66
CA THR A 5 25.48 -6.51 3.71
C THR A 5 25.86 -5.80 2.40
N VAL A 6 24.92 -5.66 1.45
CA VAL A 6 25.16 -4.83 0.27
C VAL A 6 25.09 -3.38 0.69
N LEU A 7 26.27 -2.89 1.05
CA LEU A 7 26.59 -1.50 1.31
C LEU A 7 26.20 -0.63 0.11
N LEU A 8 25.52 0.47 0.41
CA LEU A 8 25.09 1.53 -0.49
C LEU A 8 26.25 2.00 -1.39
N ARG A 9 26.19 1.76 -2.70
CA ARG A 9 26.93 2.62 -3.64
C ARG A 9 26.17 3.94 -3.82
N LYS A 10 26.95 5.00 -3.77
CA LYS A 10 26.60 6.40 -3.68
C LYS A 10 26.88 6.99 -5.06
N GLU A 11 25.89 7.01 -5.95
CA GLU A 11 25.90 7.88 -7.13
C GLU A 11 24.53 7.87 -7.80
N GLU A 12 24.09 9.06 -8.19
CA GLU A 12 22.82 9.41 -8.88
C GLU A 12 21.54 9.45 -8.02
N ALA A 13 21.54 10.28 -6.98
CA ALA A 13 20.32 10.90 -6.44
C ALA A 13 20.20 12.31 -7.05
N GLN A 14 19.14 12.58 -7.81
CA GLN A 14 18.76 13.96 -8.13
C GLN A 14 18.18 14.58 -6.84
N GLU A 15 18.96 15.47 -6.23
CA GLU A 15 18.59 16.15 -5.00
C GLU A 15 17.53 17.24 -5.28
N THR A 16 16.25 16.89 -5.10
CA THR A 16 15.24 17.87 -4.68
C THR A 16 15.23 17.96 -3.16
N PRO A 17 15.23 19.15 -2.53
CA PRO A 17 15.29 19.26 -1.08
C PRO A 17 14.11 18.50 -0.42
N GLY A 18 14.44 17.41 0.30
CA GLY A 18 13.49 16.65 1.12
C GLY A 18 13.00 15.32 0.55
N ILE A 19 13.31 14.98 -0.71
CA ILE A 19 12.93 13.70 -1.32
C ILE A 19 14.17 13.06 -1.93
N ILE A 20 14.61 11.92 -1.38
CA ILE A 20 15.62 11.07 -2.03
C ILE A 20 14.87 10.04 -2.86
N VAL A 21 14.90 10.24 -4.17
CA VAL A 21 14.47 9.25 -5.15
C VAL A 21 15.63 8.28 -5.37
N LYS A 22 15.51 7.02 -4.92
CA LYS A 22 16.54 6.02 -5.17
C LYS A 22 15.98 4.83 -5.92
N GLN A 23 16.51 4.56 -7.10
CA GLN A 23 16.22 3.34 -7.84
C GLN A 23 17.10 2.20 -7.31
N ILE A 24 16.48 1.17 -6.73
CA ILE A 24 17.14 -0.06 -6.29
C ILE A 24 16.47 -1.22 -7.02
N ASN A 25 17.21 -1.94 -7.88
CA ASN A 25 16.67 -3.11 -8.61
C ASN A 25 15.33 -2.81 -9.30
N ASN A 26 15.24 -1.71 -10.05
CA ASN A 26 14.01 -1.20 -10.69
C ASN A 26 12.87 -0.83 -9.73
N THR A 27 13.16 -0.65 -8.43
CA THR A 27 12.25 -0.11 -7.43
C THR A 27 12.62 1.32 -7.07
N LEU A 28 11.71 2.26 -7.26
CA LEU A 28 11.82 3.64 -6.81
C LEU A 28 11.48 3.66 -5.32
N VAL A 29 12.53 3.65 -4.50
CA VAL A 29 12.40 3.83 -3.07
C VAL A 29 12.49 5.33 -2.80
N LEU A 30 11.36 5.92 -2.42
CA LEU A 30 11.31 7.30 -1.97
C LEU A 30 11.58 7.33 -0.48
N LEU A 31 12.85 7.59 -0.13
CA LEU A 31 13.28 7.75 1.25
C LEU A 31 13.20 9.23 1.61
N GLY A 32 12.09 9.61 2.26
CA GLY A 32 11.88 10.97 2.74
C GLY A 32 10.42 11.25 3.06
N ARG A 33 10.08 11.22 4.35
CA ARG A 33 8.91 11.79 5.08
C ARG A 33 7.50 11.86 4.46
N THR A 34 7.23 11.23 3.33
CA THR A 34 5.88 11.21 2.74
C THR A 34 5.61 9.86 2.09
N TYR A 35 5.03 8.93 2.86
CA TYR A 35 4.64 7.57 2.50
C TYR A 35 3.47 7.48 1.49
N ILE A 36 3.27 8.49 0.63
CA ILE A 36 2.08 8.57 -0.23
C ILE A 36 2.27 7.77 -1.53
N LEU A 37 3.51 7.42 -1.89
CA LEU A 37 3.83 6.90 -3.22
C LEU A 37 3.91 5.36 -3.32
N THR A 38 3.68 4.63 -2.23
CA THR A 38 3.77 3.16 -2.25
C THR A 38 2.55 2.48 -2.90
N PHE A 39 1.45 3.20 -3.19
CA PHE A 39 0.24 2.61 -3.77
C PHE A 39 0.24 2.52 -5.30
N PHE A 40 1.09 3.31 -5.97
CA PHE A 40 1.20 3.35 -7.44
C PHE A 40 2.49 2.72 -7.96
N TYR A 41 3.25 2.07 -7.08
CA TYR A 41 4.36 1.22 -7.46
C TYR A 41 3.81 -0.14 -7.90
N LEU A 42 3.37 -0.21 -9.16
CA LEU A 42 3.17 -1.45 -9.89
C LEU A 42 4.19 -1.47 -11.02
N ASP A 43 4.96 -2.55 -10.98
CA ASP A 43 5.91 -3.07 -11.96
C ASP A 43 5.74 -2.54 -13.40
N PHE A 44 6.88 -2.38 -14.09
CA PHE A 44 6.99 -2.07 -15.52
C PHE A 44 6.10 -3.03 -16.34
N GLY A 45 4.83 -2.67 -16.54
CA GLY A 45 3.85 -3.55 -17.19
C GLY A 45 2.38 -3.31 -16.87
N SER A 46 2.02 -2.52 -15.83
CA SER A 46 0.62 -2.40 -15.42
C SER A 46 0.07 -0.96 -15.45
N ASN A 47 -0.49 -0.58 -16.61
CA ASN A 47 -1.42 0.55 -16.80
C ASN A 47 -2.73 0.43 -16.00
N TYR A 48 -2.93 -0.68 -15.27
CA TYR A 48 -4.22 -1.06 -14.70
C TYR A 48 -4.74 -0.09 -13.62
N ASN A 49 -3.88 0.59 -12.88
CA ASN A 49 -4.30 1.57 -11.86
C ASN A 49 -4.25 3.01 -12.40
N TYR A 50 -3.24 3.39 -13.19
CA TYR A 50 -3.07 4.76 -13.68
C TYR A 50 -4.25 5.22 -14.55
N GLY A 51 -4.76 4.36 -15.44
CA GLY A 51 -5.91 4.68 -16.28
C GLY A 51 -7.19 4.93 -15.48
N PRO A 52 -7.70 3.94 -14.72
CA PRO A 52 -8.89 4.10 -13.89
C PRO A 52 -8.78 5.19 -12.83
N ALA A 53 -7.63 5.33 -12.17
CA ALA A 53 -7.40 6.41 -11.21
C ALA A 53 -7.44 7.78 -11.89
N GLY A 54 -6.74 7.92 -13.01
CA GLY A 54 -6.70 9.14 -13.80
C GLY A 54 -8.08 9.56 -14.27
N ALA A 55 -8.84 8.61 -14.84
CA ALA A 55 -10.22 8.84 -15.25
C ALA A 55 -11.11 9.29 -14.07
N ALA A 56 -10.97 8.67 -12.90
CA ALA A 56 -11.77 9.02 -11.72
C ALA A 56 -11.44 10.41 -11.15
N ILE A 57 -10.19 10.87 -11.27
CA ILE A 57 -9.75 12.15 -10.69
C ILE A 57 -9.66 13.29 -11.71
N GLY A 58 -9.93 13.01 -12.98
CA GLY A 58 -9.87 13.96 -14.09
C GLY A 58 -8.44 14.34 -14.50
N SER A 59 -7.50 13.39 -14.46
CA SER A 59 -6.10 13.59 -14.86
C SER A 59 -5.63 12.47 -15.79
N ASP A 60 -4.95 12.79 -16.89
CA ASP A 60 -4.38 11.77 -17.78
C ASP A 60 -3.06 11.23 -17.22
N LEU A 61 -3.18 10.29 -16.29
CA LEU A 61 -2.05 9.66 -15.62
C LEU A 61 -1.40 8.54 -16.46
N LEU A 62 -2.03 8.10 -17.56
CA LEU A 62 -1.39 7.16 -18.49
C LEU A 62 -0.34 7.89 -19.34
N ALA A 63 -0.66 9.09 -19.81
CA ALA A 63 0.29 9.93 -20.52
C ALA A 63 1.27 10.64 -19.58
N ASN A 64 0.86 10.97 -18.34
CA ASN A 64 1.65 11.77 -17.40
C ASN A 64 1.75 11.10 -16.01
N PRO A 65 2.36 9.91 -15.89
CA PRO A 65 2.43 9.18 -14.61
C PRO A 65 3.22 9.93 -13.52
N ASP A 66 4.22 10.73 -13.92
CA ASP A 66 5.05 11.51 -12.99
C ASP A 66 4.26 12.54 -12.17
N LEU A 67 3.06 12.92 -12.61
CA LEU A 67 2.16 13.78 -11.85
C LEU A 67 1.84 13.20 -10.47
N VAL A 68 1.80 11.87 -10.34
CA VAL A 68 1.56 11.22 -9.05
C VAL A 68 2.68 11.55 -8.05
N ALA A 69 3.92 11.70 -8.52
CA ALA A 69 5.09 12.00 -7.70
C ALA A 69 5.40 13.50 -7.56
N THR A 70 4.94 14.33 -8.51
CA THR A 70 5.32 15.75 -8.61
C THR A 70 4.19 16.72 -8.24
N ASP A 71 2.93 16.29 -8.30
CA ASP A 71 1.78 17.09 -7.86
C ASP A 71 1.16 16.47 -6.60
N ALA A 72 1.26 17.19 -5.48
CA ALA A 72 0.77 16.72 -4.19
C ALA A 72 -0.74 16.46 -4.17
N THR A 73 -1.54 17.28 -4.87
CA THR A 73 -3.00 17.10 -4.92
C THR A 73 -3.35 15.84 -5.70
N ILE A 74 -2.69 15.61 -6.83
CA ILE A 74 -2.85 14.38 -7.61
C ILE A 74 -2.41 13.18 -6.77
N SER A 75 -1.27 13.25 -6.08
CA SER A 75 -0.76 12.19 -5.21
C SER A 75 -1.78 11.75 -4.14
N PHE A 76 -2.40 12.71 -3.45
CA PHE A 76 -3.43 12.38 -2.46
C PHE A 76 -4.73 11.87 -3.09
N LYS A 77 -5.17 12.45 -4.22
CA LYS A 77 -6.36 11.99 -4.94
C LYS A 77 -6.23 10.55 -5.40
N THR A 78 -5.06 10.15 -5.88
CA THR A 78 -4.83 8.78 -6.34
C THR A 78 -4.78 7.80 -5.16
N ALA A 79 -4.17 8.16 -4.03
CA ALA A 79 -4.19 7.35 -2.81
C ALA A 79 -5.62 7.17 -2.26
N LEU A 80 -6.42 8.24 -2.22
CA LEU A 80 -7.83 8.17 -1.82
C LEU A 80 -8.65 7.34 -2.81
N TRP A 81 -8.43 7.50 -4.11
CA TRP A 81 -9.09 6.66 -5.12
C TRP A 81 -8.84 5.18 -4.86
N PHE A 82 -7.58 4.78 -4.61
CA PHE A 82 -7.24 3.39 -4.30
C PHE A 82 -7.95 2.91 -3.03
N TRP A 83 -7.97 3.74 -1.97
CA TRP A 83 -8.60 3.42 -0.70
C TRP A 83 -10.12 3.21 -0.81
N MET A 84 -10.78 3.96 -1.69
CA MET A 84 -12.23 3.99 -1.86
C MET A 84 -12.75 3.03 -2.93
N THR A 85 -11.89 2.55 -3.83
CA THR A 85 -12.33 1.80 -5.01
C THR A 85 -12.17 0.29 -4.80
N PRO A 86 -13.27 -0.49 -4.76
CA PRO A 86 -13.18 -1.95 -4.72
C PRO A 86 -12.59 -2.47 -6.04
N GLN A 87 -11.78 -3.51 -5.95
CA GLN A 87 -11.12 -4.15 -7.09
C GLN A 87 -11.31 -5.65 -7.01
N SER A 88 -12.43 -6.14 -7.57
CA SER A 88 -12.88 -7.53 -7.41
C SER A 88 -11.75 -8.54 -7.63
N PRO A 89 -11.54 -9.50 -6.70
CA PRO A 89 -12.42 -9.87 -5.60
C PRO A 89 -12.27 -9.02 -4.32
N LYS A 90 -11.39 -8.02 -4.31
CA LYS A 90 -11.12 -7.21 -3.12
C LYS A 90 -12.22 -6.18 -2.86
N PRO A 91 -12.70 -6.03 -1.61
CA PRO A 91 -13.50 -4.87 -1.24
C PRO A 91 -12.63 -3.61 -1.23
N SER A 92 -13.26 -2.44 -1.05
CA SER A 92 -12.50 -1.23 -0.77
C SER A 92 -11.95 -1.27 0.66
N SER A 93 -10.77 -0.70 0.90
CA SER A 93 -10.24 -0.52 2.26
C SER A 93 -11.20 0.30 3.12
N HIS A 94 -11.90 1.26 2.51
CA HIS A 94 -12.92 2.07 3.16
C HIS A 94 -14.09 1.24 3.69
N ASP A 95 -14.66 0.33 2.89
CA ASP A 95 -15.76 -0.51 3.34
C ASP A 95 -15.34 -1.45 4.48
N VAL A 96 -14.09 -1.91 4.48
CA VAL A 96 -13.55 -2.71 5.60
C VAL A 96 -13.51 -1.89 6.89
N ILE A 97 -12.84 -0.73 6.88
CA ILE A 97 -12.60 0.02 8.13
C ILE A 97 -13.86 0.67 8.69
N THR A 98 -14.87 0.90 7.84
CA THR A 98 -16.17 1.45 8.26
C THR A 98 -17.20 0.37 8.60
N GLY A 99 -16.82 -0.91 8.57
CA GLY A 99 -17.70 -2.03 8.92
C GLY A 99 -18.81 -2.30 7.89
N ARG A 100 -18.65 -1.83 6.65
CA ARG A 100 -19.61 -2.04 5.55
C ARG A 100 -19.34 -3.33 4.76
N TRP A 101 -18.10 -3.82 4.78
CA TRP A 101 -17.76 -5.08 4.14
C TRP A 101 -18.12 -6.27 5.03
N THR A 102 -18.92 -7.19 4.49
CA THR A 102 -19.20 -8.51 5.09
C THR A 102 -18.38 -9.56 4.34
N PRO A 103 -17.50 -10.33 5.00
CA PRO A 103 -16.74 -11.40 4.36
C PRO A 103 -17.66 -12.44 3.71
N SER A 104 -17.30 -12.89 2.51
CA SER A 104 -17.94 -14.08 1.93
C SER A 104 -17.54 -15.35 2.70
N GLU A 105 -18.18 -16.47 2.37
CA GLU A 105 -17.74 -17.78 2.87
C GLU A 105 -16.29 -18.09 2.46
N ALA A 106 -15.91 -17.72 1.23
CA ALA A 106 -14.55 -17.90 0.72
C ALA A 106 -13.53 -17.01 1.46
N ASP A 107 -13.93 -15.80 1.87
CA ASP A 107 -13.09 -14.93 2.69
C ASP A 107 -12.90 -15.49 4.09
N SER A 108 -13.99 -15.93 4.72
CA SER A 108 -13.96 -16.53 6.05
C SER A 108 -13.11 -17.81 6.07
N ALA A 109 -13.26 -18.69 5.07
CA ALA A 109 -12.43 -19.89 4.91
C ALA A 109 -10.95 -19.56 4.65
N ALA A 110 -10.66 -18.40 4.06
CA ALA A 110 -9.31 -17.90 3.84
C ALA A 110 -8.74 -17.13 5.05
N GLY A 111 -9.47 -17.05 6.17
CA GLY A 111 -9.08 -16.28 7.34
C GLY A 111 -9.20 -14.76 7.16
N ARG A 112 -9.76 -14.28 6.05
CA ARG A 112 -9.96 -12.85 5.78
C ARG A 112 -11.19 -12.35 6.52
N VAL A 113 -10.96 -11.72 7.67
CA VAL A 113 -11.98 -11.16 8.56
C VAL A 113 -11.83 -9.63 8.66
N PRO A 114 -12.88 -8.89 9.06
CA PRO A 114 -12.82 -7.44 9.16
C PRO A 114 -11.75 -6.98 10.15
N GLY A 115 -10.92 -6.03 9.73
CA GLY A 115 -9.83 -5.47 10.54
C GLY A 115 -8.70 -4.91 9.67
N TYR A 116 -7.68 -4.31 10.31
CA TYR A 116 -6.56 -3.71 9.59
C TYR A 116 -5.71 -4.74 8.82
N GLY A 117 -5.71 -6.01 9.25
CA GLY A 117 -5.04 -7.09 8.56
C GLY A 117 -5.55 -7.32 7.13
N VAL A 118 -6.88 -7.35 6.93
CA VAL A 118 -7.40 -7.53 5.57
C VAL A 118 -7.17 -6.30 4.69
N ILE A 119 -7.03 -5.10 5.27
CA ILE A 119 -6.60 -3.90 4.53
C ILE A 119 -5.16 -4.07 4.01
N THR A 120 -4.26 -4.61 4.83
CA THR A 120 -2.91 -4.98 4.38
C THR A 120 -2.96 -6.02 3.25
N ASN A 121 -3.88 -6.98 3.33
CA ASN A 121 -4.09 -7.99 2.29
C ASN A 121 -4.60 -7.37 0.97
N ILE A 122 -5.51 -6.39 1.04
CA ILE A 122 -5.99 -5.63 -0.13
C ILE A 122 -4.82 -4.91 -0.83
N ILE A 123 -3.98 -4.23 -0.03
CA ILE A 123 -2.85 -3.43 -0.52
C ILE A 123 -1.77 -4.31 -1.15
N ASN A 124 -1.27 -5.32 -0.44
CA ASN A 124 -0.11 -6.08 -0.90
C ASN A 124 -0.07 -7.55 -0.40
N GLY A 125 -1.24 -8.17 -0.27
CA GLY A 125 -1.35 -9.50 0.35
C GLY A 125 -0.53 -10.59 -0.32
N GLY A 126 -0.33 -10.56 -1.64
CA GLY A 126 0.49 -11.55 -2.35
C GLY A 126 1.95 -11.58 -1.90
N ILE A 127 2.44 -10.44 -1.37
CA ILE A 127 3.79 -10.31 -0.85
C ILE A 127 3.80 -10.50 0.67
N GLU A 128 2.85 -9.88 1.39
CA GLU A 128 2.95 -9.70 2.85
C GLU A 128 2.11 -10.67 3.68
N CYS A 129 1.04 -11.27 3.13
CA CYS A 129 0.07 -12.03 3.92
C CYS A 129 0.18 -13.54 3.72
N GLY A 130 -0.24 -14.31 4.73
CA GLY A 130 -0.28 -15.78 4.68
C GLY A 130 1.08 -16.45 4.81
N LYS A 131 2.09 -15.73 5.32
CA LYS A 131 3.50 -16.17 5.42
C LYS A 131 4.05 -16.09 6.85
N GLY A 132 3.18 -15.95 7.85
CA GLY A 132 3.57 -15.60 9.22
C GLY A 132 3.87 -14.11 9.37
N SER A 133 4.50 -13.73 10.49
CA SER A 133 4.86 -12.33 10.74
C SER A 133 5.99 -11.87 9.82
N THR A 134 5.82 -10.68 9.24
CA THR A 134 6.84 -10.02 8.41
C THR A 134 7.11 -8.61 8.92
N THR A 135 8.33 -8.11 8.72
CA THR A 135 8.69 -6.75 9.17
C THR A 135 7.85 -5.68 8.47
N GLN A 136 7.48 -5.88 7.19
CA GLN A 136 6.63 -4.93 6.46
C GLN A 136 5.25 -4.80 7.10
N GLN A 137 4.67 -5.93 7.49
CA GLN A 137 3.37 -5.96 8.14
C GLN A 137 3.42 -5.37 9.56
N GLU A 138 4.47 -5.68 10.32
CA GLU A 138 4.70 -5.10 11.65
C GLU A 138 4.84 -3.57 11.57
N ASP A 139 5.55 -3.05 10.56
CA ASP A 139 5.65 -1.61 10.31
C ASP A 139 4.30 -0.98 10.01
N ARG A 140 3.48 -1.60 9.16
CA ARG A 140 2.11 -1.12 8.86
C ARG A 140 1.25 -1.05 10.12
N ILE A 141 1.32 -2.07 10.97
CA ILE A 141 0.58 -2.12 12.24
C ILE A 141 1.13 -1.06 13.21
N GLY A 142 2.45 -0.85 13.24
CA GLY A 142 3.09 0.18 14.05
C GLY A 142 2.57 1.59 13.75
N PHE A 143 2.53 1.99 12.48
CA PHE A 143 1.96 3.27 12.08
C PHE A 143 0.46 3.39 12.41
N TYR A 144 -0.31 2.32 12.16
CA TYR A 144 -1.74 2.31 12.47
C TYR A 144 -2.01 2.52 13.97
N LYS A 145 -1.28 1.82 14.84
CA LYS A 145 -1.37 2.00 16.30
C LYS A 145 -0.98 3.41 16.70
N HIS A 146 0.15 3.90 16.20
CA HIS A 146 0.64 5.25 16.51
C HIS A 146 -0.38 6.35 16.18
N TYR A 147 -0.99 6.31 14.99
CA TYR A 147 -2.00 7.30 14.61
C TYR A 147 -3.32 7.11 15.35
N SER A 148 -3.70 5.88 15.66
CA SER A 148 -4.88 5.61 16.49
C SER A 148 -4.72 6.18 17.91
N ASP A 149 -3.52 6.06 18.49
CA ASP A 149 -3.19 6.65 19.79
C ASP A 149 -3.28 8.17 19.78
N ILE A 150 -2.73 8.82 18.74
CA ILE A 150 -2.83 10.28 18.57
C ILE A 150 -4.29 10.72 18.47
N LEU A 151 -5.13 9.94 17.78
CA LEU A 151 -6.54 10.25 17.57
C LEU A 151 -7.45 9.82 18.74
N GLY A 152 -6.93 9.08 19.72
CA GLY A 152 -7.70 8.58 20.86
C GLY A 152 -8.76 7.54 20.49
N VAL A 153 -8.52 6.75 19.45
CA VAL A 153 -9.45 5.71 18.97
C VAL A 153 -8.87 4.32 19.19
N GLY A 154 -9.74 3.33 19.40
CA GLY A 154 -9.33 1.92 19.51
C GLY A 154 -8.82 1.37 18.18
N TYR A 155 -7.90 0.40 18.24
CA TYR A 155 -7.33 -0.22 17.05
C TYR A 155 -8.29 -1.18 16.35
N GLY A 156 -9.25 -1.73 17.10
CA GLY A 156 -10.04 -2.89 16.69
C GLY A 156 -9.25 -4.20 16.74
N ASP A 157 -9.88 -5.28 16.31
CA ASP A 157 -9.30 -6.61 16.26
C ASP A 157 -8.69 -6.91 14.87
N ASN A 158 -8.09 -8.09 14.72
CA ASN A 158 -7.59 -8.61 13.44
C ASN A 158 -6.62 -7.64 12.72
N LEU A 159 -5.64 -7.13 13.47
CA LEU A 159 -4.68 -6.14 12.96
C LEU A 159 -3.70 -6.71 11.94
N ASP A 160 -3.53 -8.03 11.94
CA ASP A 160 -2.52 -8.74 11.18
C ASP A 160 -3.15 -9.63 10.10
N CYS A 161 -2.38 -9.95 9.06
CA CYS A 161 -2.73 -10.89 8.00
C CYS A 161 -1.79 -12.11 7.93
N ASN A 162 -1.14 -12.46 9.05
CA ASN A 162 -0.11 -13.50 9.13
C ASN A 162 -0.61 -14.83 8.55
N ASN A 163 -1.87 -15.15 8.86
CA ASN A 163 -2.53 -16.41 8.52
C ASN A 163 -3.65 -16.23 7.47
N GLN A 164 -3.78 -15.04 6.87
CA GLN A 164 -4.80 -14.80 5.86
C GLN A 164 -4.29 -15.20 4.48
N ARG A 165 -5.05 -16.01 3.74
CA ARG A 165 -4.71 -16.29 2.33
C ARG A 165 -4.87 -15.00 1.51
N PRO A 166 -3.89 -14.65 0.65
CA PRO A 166 -3.98 -13.46 -0.19
C PRO A 166 -5.21 -13.49 -1.11
N PHE A 167 -5.79 -12.32 -1.42
CA PHE A 167 -6.85 -12.24 -2.44
C PHE A 167 -6.38 -12.65 -3.84
N ASN A 168 -5.08 -12.52 -4.12
CA ASN A 168 -4.48 -12.77 -5.43
C ASN A 168 -3.85 -14.17 -5.55
N ALA A 169 -4.10 -15.07 -4.61
CA ALA A 169 -3.45 -16.38 -4.50
C ALA A 169 -4.23 -17.53 -5.15
#